data_AF-A0NFJ3-F1
#
_entry.id   AF-A0NFJ3-F1
#
_cell.length_a   1.000
_cell.length_b   1.000
_cell.length_c   1.000
_cell.angle_alpha   90.00
_cell.angle_beta   90.00
_cell.angle_gamma   90.00
#
_symmetry.space_group_name_H-M   'P 1'
#
loop_
_entity.id
_entity.type
_entity.pdbx_description
1 polymer ?
#
loop_
_entity_poly.entity_id
_entity_poly.type
_entity_poly.pdbx_seq_one_letter_code
_entity_poly.pdbx_strand_id
1 'polypeptide(L)'
;MAPNDIICVICAAPGEEDCVLCDECREAYHPKCVGADDSVRSREWFCPKCAARSSQKETGLPTTSFPSGDNPGSSTPTHQRDMMQEIRLLFDQMKARMEKSSESPQTPQVRTRCYACEKTDA
;
A
#
# COMPACT_ATOMS: atom_id res chain seq x y z
N MET A 1 -21.72 7.77 -25.25
CA MET A 1 -20.53 7.02 -24.78
C MET A 1 -20.19 6.00 -25.84
N ALA A 2 -19.08 6.16 -26.58
CA ALA A 2 -18.61 5.11 -27.48
C ALA A 2 -18.08 3.93 -26.65
N PRO A 3 -18.42 2.68 -27.00
CA PRO A 3 -17.87 1.51 -26.32
C PRO A 3 -16.34 1.52 -26.51
N ASN A 4 -15.60 1.27 -25.43
CA ASN A 4 -14.16 1.06 -25.53
C ASN A 4 -13.94 -0.26 -26.26
N ASP A 5 -13.78 -0.20 -27.58
CA ASP A 5 -13.43 -1.36 -28.39
C ASP A 5 -12.07 -1.86 -27.92
N ILE A 6 -12.08 -3.04 -27.29
CA ILE A 6 -10.87 -3.71 -26.82
C ILE A 6 -10.15 -4.24 -28.06
N ILE A 7 -9.19 -3.47 -28.58
CA ILE A 7 -8.48 -3.80 -29.83
C ILE A 7 -7.18 -4.55 -29.50
N CYS A 8 -6.99 -5.70 -30.13
CA CYS A 8 -5.74 -6.45 -30.01
C CYS A 8 -4.59 -5.66 -30.63
N VAL A 9 -3.54 -5.38 -29.87
CA VAL A 9 -2.40 -4.58 -30.36
C VAL A 9 -1.52 -5.31 -31.38
N ILE A 10 -1.69 -6.63 -31.54
CA ILE A 10 -0.91 -7.44 -32.50
C ILE A 10 -1.56 -7.46 -33.88
N CYS A 11 -2.88 -7.71 -33.94
CA CYS A 11 -3.60 -7.80 -35.21
C CYS A 11 -4.45 -6.56 -35.54
N ALA A 12 -4.50 -5.58 -34.64
CA ALA A 12 -5.32 -4.37 -34.74
C ALA A 12 -6.83 -4.65 -34.99
N ALA A 13 -7.28 -5.87 -34.70
CA ALA A 13 -8.68 -6.26 -34.80
C ALA A 13 -9.37 -6.09 -33.44
N PRO A 14 -10.65 -5.68 -33.43
CA PRO A 14 -11.46 -5.68 -32.21
C PRO A 14 -11.54 -7.10 -31.64
N GLY A 15 -11.49 -7.21 -30.31
CA GLY A 15 -11.64 -8.47 -29.61
C GLY A 15 -13.06 -8.98 -29.74
N GLU A 16 -13.25 -10.06 -30.48
CA GLU A 16 -14.59 -10.60 -30.75
C GLU A 16 -15.21 -11.25 -29.49
N GLU A 17 -14.42 -11.79 -28.54
CA GLU A 17 -14.96 -12.28 -27.25
C GLU A 17 -13.89 -12.66 -26.19
N ASP A 18 -12.61 -12.84 -26.56
CA ASP A 18 -11.63 -13.49 -25.67
C ASP A 18 -10.26 -12.78 -25.56
N CYS A 19 -10.22 -11.45 -25.64
CA CYS A 19 -8.98 -10.72 -25.40
C CYS A 19 -8.56 -10.79 -23.92
N VAL A 20 -7.28 -11.07 -23.68
CA VAL A 20 -6.65 -10.96 -22.37
C VAL A 20 -6.01 -9.58 -22.23
N LEU A 21 -6.18 -8.96 -21.06
CA LEU A 21 -5.58 -7.67 -20.72
C LEU A 21 -4.33 -7.90 -19.89
N CYS A 22 -3.28 -7.13 -20.16
CA CYS A 22 -2.10 -7.13 -19.31
C CYS A 22 -2.34 -6.33 -18.02
N ASP A 23 -1.97 -6.87 -16.86
CA ASP A 23 -2.12 -6.19 -15.57
C ASP A 23 -1.24 -4.93 -15.41
N GLU A 24 -0.13 -4.84 -16.15
CA GLU A 24 0.80 -3.70 -16.08
C GLU A 24 0.43 -2.59 -17.07
N CYS A 25 0.32 -2.90 -18.36
CA CYS A 25 0.07 -1.89 -19.40
C CYS A 25 -1.39 -1.75 -19.81
N ARG A 26 -2.28 -2.64 -19.35
CA ARG A 26 -3.72 -2.67 -19.68
C ARG A 26 -4.05 -2.76 -21.18
N GLU A 27 -3.07 -3.16 -21.99
CA GLU A 27 -3.26 -3.43 -23.42
C GLU A 27 -3.95 -4.79 -23.62
N ALA A 28 -4.70 -4.89 -24.71
CA ALA A 28 -5.45 -6.08 -25.07
C ALA A 28 -4.73 -6.95 -26.10
N TYR A 29 -4.81 -8.26 -25.90
CA TYR A 29 -4.15 -9.25 -26.72
C TYR A 29 -5.06 -10.45 -26.92
N HIS A 30 -5.12 -10.97 -28.15
CA HIS A 30 -5.73 -12.29 -28.35
C HIS A 30 -4.80 -13.37 -27.79
N PRO A 31 -5.30 -14.38 -27.05
CA PRO A 31 -4.53 -15.50 -26.57
C PRO A 31 -3.73 -16.19 -27.69
N LYS A 32 -4.35 -16.32 -28.88
CA LYS A 32 -3.70 -16.85 -30.08
C LYS A 32 -2.55 -15.97 -30.62
N CYS A 33 -2.66 -14.65 -30.48
CA CYS A 33 -1.62 -13.72 -30.93
C CYS A 33 -0.40 -13.70 -30.01
N VAL A 34 -0.58 -13.96 -28.71
CA VAL A 34 0.50 -14.00 -27.72
C VAL A 34 0.94 -15.42 -27.35
N GLY A 35 0.30 -16.45 -27.90
CA GLY A 35 0.54 -17.86 -27.53
C GLY A 35 0.20 -18.15 -26.07
N ALA A 36 -0.79 -17.45 -25.51
CA ALA A 36 -1.26 -17.65 -24.15
C ALA A 36 -2.34 -18.73 -24.10
N ASP A 37 -2.25 -19.59 -23.09
CA ASP A 37 -3.27 -20.61 -22.79
C ASP A 37 -4.45 -20.01 -22.01
N ASP A 38 -5.61 -20.67 -22.06
CA ASP A 38 -6.82 -20.22 -21.33
C ASP A 38 -6.65 -20.12 -19.81
N SER A 39 -5.65 -20.80 -19.24
CA SER A 39 -5.26 -20.70 -17.82
C SER A 39 -4.77 -19.30 -17.41
N VAL A 40 -4.47 -18.44 -18.37
CA VAL A 40 -4.14 -17.03 -18.12
C VAL A 40 -5.30 -16.26 -17.47
N ARG A 41 -6.56 -16.63 -17.72
CA ARG A 41 -7.70 -15.94 -17.09
C ARG A 41 -7.82 -16.19 -15.58
N SER A 42 -7.13 -17.19 -15.04
CA SER A 42 -7.19 -17.56 -13.62
C SER A 42 -6.11 -16.92 -12.77
N ARG A 43 -5.16 -16.19 -13.36
CA ARG A 43 -4.03 -15.57 -12.66
C ARG A 43 -3.65 -14.23 -13.29
N GLU A 44 -2.74 -13.52 -12.63
CA GLU A 44 -2.09 -12.33 -13.17
C GLU A 44 -1.37 -12.68 -14.48
N TRP A 45 -1.55 -11.84 -15.50
CA TRP A 45 -0.91 -12.04 -16.79
C TRP A 45 -0.24 -10.79 -17.32
N PHE A 46 0.99 -11.00 -17.77
CA PHE A 46 1.86 -9.97 -18.29
C PHE A 46 2.11 -10.26 -19.77
N CYS A 47 1.97 -9.22 -20.61
CA CYS A 47 2.31 -9.35 -22.01
C CYS A 47 3.81 -9.62 -22.18
N PRO A 48 4.27 -10.13 -23.35
CA PRO A 48 5.68 -10.47 -23.56
C PRO A 48 6.65 -9.31 -23.28
N LYS A 49 6.20 -8.06 -23.52
CA LYS A 49 6.99 -6.85 -23.23
C LYS A 49 7.16 -6.63 -21.72
N CYS A 50 6.09 -6.82 -20.96
CA CYS A 50 6.05 -6.70 -19.50
C CYS A 50 6.82 -7.83 -18.83
N ALA A 51 6.59 -9.08 -19.25
CA ALA A 51 7.29 -10.25 -18.75
C ALA A 51 8.82 -10.14 -18.97
N ALA A 52 9.25 -9.68 -20.15
CA ALA A 52 10.66 -9.47 -20.46
C ALA A 52 11.34 -8.36 -19.63
N ARG A 53 10.58 -7.42 -19.04
CA ARG A 53 11.11 -6.42 -18.10
C ARG A 53 11.28 -7.01 -16.70
N SER A 54 10.33 -7.85 -16.27
CA SER A 54 10.35 -8.48 -14.95
C SER A 54 11.49 -9.50 -14.80
N SER A 55 11.76 -10.32 -15.83
CA SER A 55 12.83 -11.33 -15.77
C SER A 55 14.27 -10.78 -15.70
N GLN A 56 14.48 -9.46 -15.80
CA GLN A 56 15.83 -8.88 -15.73
C GLN A 56 16.26 -8.47 -14.32
N LYS A 57 15.45 -8.78 -13.30
CA LYS A 57 15.75 -8.42 -11.90
C LYS A 57 16.17 -9.58 -11.01
N GLU A 58 16.24 -10.80 -11.54
CA GLU A 58 16.53 -12.00 -10.76
C GLU A 58 17.68 -12.83 -11.32
N THR A 59 18.80 -12.17 -11.63
CA THR A 59 20.11 -12.80 -11.45
C THR A 59 20.65 -12.31 -10.12
N GLY A 60 20.72 -13.19 -9.14
CA GLY A 60 20.94 -12.82 -7.74
C GLY A 60 22.23 -12.05 -7.49
N LEU A 61 22.13 -10.96 -6.73
CA LEU A 61 22.90 -10.69 -5.51
C LEU A 61 22.34 -9.43 -4.83
N PRO A 62 22.24 -9.38 -3.49
CA PRO A 62 22.14 -8.12 -2.77
C PRO A 62 23.51 -7.41 -2.81
N THR A 63 23.50 -6.08 -2.73
CA THR A 63 24.66 -5.18 -2.47
C THR A 63 25.11 -4.34 -3.68
N THR A 64 24.65 -3.08 -3.62
CA THR A 64 25.35 -1.82 -3.93
C THR A 64 26.22 -1.69 -5.18
N SER A 65 26.05 -0.51 -5.79
CA SER A 65 26.94 0.21 -6.72
C SER A 65 26.74 -0.03 -8.21
N PHE A 66 26.11 0.97 -8.85
CA PHE A 66 26.67 1.56 -10.07
C PHE A 66 26.84 3.08 -9.87
N PRO A 67 27.86 3.69 -10.51
CA PRO A 67 28.47 4.95 -10.10
C PRO A 67 28.08 6.13 -11.00
N SER A 68 28.29 7.32 -10.44
CA SER A 68 28.55 8.62 -11.08
C SER A 68 27.68 9.05 -12.26
N GLY A 69 26.59 9.75 -11.91
CA GLY A 69 26.23 10.97 -12.62
C GLY A 69 26.45 12.15 -11.67
N ASP A 70 27.49 12.94 -11.93
CA ASP A 70 27.76 14.18 -11.21
C ASP A 70 26.54 15.12 -11.25
N ASN A 71 26.00 15.42 -10.07
CA ASN A 71 25.10 16.54 -9.84
C ASN A 71 25.34 17.05 -8.41
N PRO A 72 26.07 18.16 -8.19
CA PRO A 72 26.08 18.84 -6.91
C PRO A 72 24.82 19.71 -6.84
N GLY A 73 23.70 19.06 -6.56
CA GLY A 73 22.37 19.67 -6.44
C GLY A 73 21.74 19.34 -5.09
N SER A 74 22.31 19.93 -4.05
CA SER A 74 21.80 20.11 -2.69
C SER A 74 20.30 19.79 -2.49
N SER A 75 19.99 18.77 -1.69
CA SER A 75 18.89 18.74 -0.71
C SER A 75 19.03 17.50 0.17
N THR A 76 19.06 17.73 1.47
CA THR A 76 19.38 16.80 2.55
C THR A 76 18.43 15.60 2.64
N PRO A 77 18.89 14.43 3.13
CA PRO A 77 18.07 13.22 3.32
C PRO A 77 17.17 13.29 4.57
N THR A 78 16.73 14.48 4.96
CA THR A 78 16.02 14.73 6.22
C THR A 78 14.51 14.88 6.01
N HIS A 79 14.03 15.24 4.81
CA HIS A 79 12.62 15.57 4.59
C HIS A 79 11.67 14.35 4.55
N GLN A 80 12.14 13.16 4.17
CA GLN A 80 11.26 11.98 4.12
C GLN A 80 10.96 11.40 5.51
N ARG A 81 11.81 11.69 6.52
CA ARG A 81 11.53 11.33 7.93
C ARG A 81 10.55 12.29 8.60
N ASP A 82 10.37 13.48 8.04
CA ASP A 82 9.58 14.57 8.62
C ASP A 82 8.06 14.26 8.56
N MET A 83 7.58 13.79 7.40
CA MET A 83 6.15 13.50 7.20
C MET A 83 5.60 12.33 8.05
N MET A 84 6.43 11.35 8.44
CA MET A 84 5.99 10.28 9.36
C MET A 84 5.96 10.73 10.83
N GLN A 85 6.74 11.74 11.21
CA GLN A 85 6.76 12.28 12.57
C GLN A 85 5.60 13.26 12.79
N GLU A 86 5.23 14.04 11.77
CA GLU A 86 4.08 14.94 11.85
C GLU A 86 2.78 14.19 12.17
N ILE A 87 2.51 13.06 11.53
CA ILE A 87 1.29 12.26 11.78
C ILE A 87 1.28 11.72 13.22
N ARG A 88 2.42 11.22 13.73
CA ARG A 88 2.54 10.72 15.10
C ARG A 88 2.29 11.83 16.12
N LEU A 89 2.86 13.02 15.87
CA LEU A 89 2.69 14.19 16.72
C LEU A 89 1.23 14.69 16.74
N LEU A 90 0.53 14.62 15.60
CA LEU A 90 -0.91 14.90 15.50
C LEU A 90 -1.74 13.95 16.38
N PHE A 91 -1.45 12.64 16.36
CA PHE A 91 -2.15 11.68 17.21
C PHE A 91 -1.86 11.87 18.71
N ASP A 92 -0.62 12.15 19.08
CA ASP A 92 -0.25 12.40 20.48
C ASP A 92 -0.85 13.71 21.00
N GLN A 93 -0.94 14.75 20.17
CA GLN A 93 -1.61 16.00 20.50
C GLN A 93 -3.12 15.82 20.69
N MET A 94 -3.76 15.00 19.83
CA MET A 94 -5.18 14.65 19.99
C MET A 94 -5.43 13.90 21.30
N LYS A 95 -4.55 12.96 21.67
CA LYS A 95 -4.62 12.21 22.93
C LYS A 95 -4.46 13.12 24.16
N ALA A 96 -3.45 13.98 24.15
CA ALA A 96 -3.18 14.90 25.26
C ALA A 96 -4.33 15.91 25.49
N ARG A 97 -4.99 16.35 24.41
CA ARG A 97 -6.16 17.24 24.52
C ARG A 97 -7.38 16.53 25.14
N MET A 98 -7.53 15.24 24.88
CA MET A 98 -8.57 14.40 25.49
C MET A 98 -8.32 14.24 27.00
N GLU A 99 -7.07 13.96 27.42
CA GLU A 99 -6.70 13.79 28.83
C GLU A 99 -6.77 15.08 29.65
N LYS A 100 -6.43 16.23 29.05
CA LYS A 100 -6.46 17.54 29.73
C LYS A 100 -7.87 18.07 30.00
N SER A 101 -8.88 17.48 29.37
CA SER A 101 -10.30 17.83 29.55
C SER A 101 -10.97 17.04 30.68
N SER A 102 -10.28 16.06 31.27
CA SER A 102 -10.78 15.20 32.34
C SER A 102 -10.04 15.42 33.66
N GLU A 103 -9.94 16.68 34.12
CA GLU A 103 -9.71 16.96 35.54
C GLU A 103 -11.07 16.95 36.26
N SER A 104 -11.35 15.81 36.91
CA SER A 104 -12.46 15.45 37.81
C SER A 104 -13.87 15.26 37.21
N PRO A 105 -14.46 14.07 37.46
CA PRO A 105 -15.46 14.00 38.51
C PRO A 105 -14.97 13.20 39.70
N GLN A 106 -15.26 13.73 40.88
CA GLN A 106 -14.99 13.13 42.17
C GLN A 106 -15.43 11.66 42.19
N THR A 107 -14.51 10.75 42.49
CA THR A 107 -14.90 9.43 42.99
C THR A 107 -15.71 9.68 44.27
N PRO A 108 -17.00 9.31 44.35
CA PRO A 108 -17.65 9.25 45.64
C PRO A 108 -16.81 8.25 46.44
N GLN A 109 -16.40 8.67 47.63
CA GLN A 109 -15.76 7.85 48.63
C GLN A 109 -16.75 6.72 48.99
N VAL A 110 -16.86 5.68 48.17
CA VAL A 110 -17.66 4.50 48.49
C VAL A 110 -16.89 3.82 49.59
N ARG A 111 -17.27 4.16 50.83
CA ARG A 111 -16.80 3.53 52.06
C ARG A 111 -17.17 2.06 51.93
N THR A 112 -16.23 1.28 51.42
CA THR A 112 -16.42 -0.16 51.21
C THR A 112 -16.40 -0.79 52.59
N ARG A 113 -17.58 -1.06 53.14
CA ARG A 113 -17.72 -1.76 54.42
C ARG A 113 -17.26 -3.20 54.22
N CYS A 114 -16.09 -3.54 54.76
CA CYS A 114 -15.63 -4.92 54.81
C CYS A 114 -16.55 -5.72 55.73
N TYR A 115 -17.33 -6.66 55.17
CA TYR A 115 -18.27 -7.49 55.93
C TYR A 115 -17.59 -8.59 56.77
N ALA A 116 -16.28 -8.79 56.62
CA ALA A 116 -15.50 -9.72 57.43
C ALA A 116 -14.90 -9.09 58.69
N CYS A 117 -14.82 -7.74 58.76
CA CYS A 117 -14.24 -7.03 59.90
C CYS A 117 -15.17 -5.88 60.30
N GLU A 118 -16.02 -6.07 61.31
CA GLU A 118 -16.95 -5.04 61.82
C GLU A 118 -16.24 -3.93 62.62
N LYS A 119 -15.28 -3.23 62.01
CA LYS A 119 -14.68 -2.02 62.58
C LYS A 119 -14.59 -0.96 61.49
N THR A 120 -15.48 0.03 61.56
CA THR A 120 -15.32 1.29 60.84
C THR A 120 -14.42 2.18 61.68
N ASP A 121 -13.26 2.55 61.14
CA ASP A 121 -12.36 3.55 61.73
C ASP A 121 -13.06 4.92 61.77
N ALA A 122 -12.94 5.61 62.91
CA ALA A 122 -13.57 6.90 63.23
C ALA A 122 -12.66 8.06 62.83
#